data_AF-A0AAD7WHL5-F1
#
_entry.id   AF-A0AAD7WHL5-F1
#
_cell.length_a   1.000
_cell.length_b   1.000
_cell.length_c   1.000
_cell.angle_alpha   90.00
_cell.angle_beta   90.00
_cell.angle_gamma   90.00
#
_symmetry.space_group_name_H-M   'P 1'
#
loop_
_entity.id
_entity.type
_entity.pdbx_description
1 polymer ?
#
loop_
_entity_poly.entity_id
_entity_poly.type
_entity_poly.pdbx_seq_one_letter_code
_entity_poly.pdbx_strand_id
1 'polypeptide(L)'
;MRNRLKKYRSEVQENLAKAQKTKKAWYNQHARHREFQVGQKVLLLLPTFTHKLLANWQGPFKVVRKVEPVTYEVSHSDKGKATQIYHVNLLKEWKERSVESIASEEKPVKATLKV
;
A
#
# COMPACT_ATOMS: atom_id res chain seq x y z
N MET A 1 35.41 -32.81 20.58
CA MET A 1 34.69 -32.31 19.38
C MET A 1 33.28 -31.78 19.68
N ARG A 2 32.42 -32.53 20.40
CA ARG A 2 31.02 -32.15 20.71
C ARG A 2 30.80 -30.77 21.35
N ASN A 3 31.65 -30.35 22.29
CA ASN A 3 31.47 -29.07 22.99
C ASN A 3 31.67 -27.85 22.09
N ARG A 4 32.54 -27.95 21.07
CA ARG A 4 32.75 -26.88 20.09
C ARG A 4 31.52 -26.69 19.20
N LEU A 5 30.94 -27.78 18.70
CA LEU A 5 29.71 -27.74 17.89
C LEU A 5 28.52 -27.18 18.66
N LYS A 6 28.38 -27.53 19.95
CA LYS A 6 27.35 -26.95 20.82
C LYS A 6 27.54 -25.44 20.99
N LYS A 7 28.78 -24.99 21.22
CA LYS A 7 29.12 -23.58 21.33
C LYS A 7 28.78 -22.82 20.03
N TYR A 8 29.25 -23.30 18.88
CA TYR A 8 28.94 -22.67 17.60
C TYR A 8 27.44 -22.58 17.31
N ARG A 9 26.68 -23.62 17.67
CA ARG A 9 25.22 -23.61 17.49
C ARG A 9 24.56 -22.52 18.34
N SER A 10 25.00 -22.32 19.57
CA SER A 10 24.51 -21.23 20.44
C SER A 10 24.82 -19.87 19.82
N GLU A 11 26.07 -19.65 19.40
CA GLU A 11 26.51 -18.39 18.80
C GLU A 11 25.74 -18.08 17.50
N VAL A 12 25.50 -19.08 16.65
CA VAL A 12 24.70 -18.91 15.44
C VAL A 12 23.25 -18.55 15.77
N GLN A 13 22.65 -19.19 16.77
CA GLN A 13 21.27 -18.93 17.17
C GLN A 13 21.11 -17.51 17.74
N GLU A 14 22.04 -17.05 18.56
CA GLU A 14 22.06 -15.69 19.10
C GLU A 14 22.22 -14.65 18.00
N ASN A 15 23.16 -14.87 17.08
CA ASN A 15 23.38 -13.99 15.95
C ASN A 15 22.17 -13.94 15.00
N LEU A 16 21.52 -15.09 14.77
CA LEU A 16 20.31 -15.16 13.96
C LEU A 16 19.18 -14.35 14.60
N ALA A 17 18.96 -14.51 15.91
CA ALA A 17 17.94 -13.77 16.64
C ALA A 17 18.20 -12.25 16.60
N LYS A 18 19.45 -11.83 16.79
CA LYS A 18 19.86 -10.42 16.69
C LYS A 18 19.62 -9.87 15.28
N ALA A 19 20.02 -10.61 14.25
CA ALA A 19 19.82 -10.22 12.86
C ALA A 19 18.33 -10.11 12.51
N GLN A 20 17.50 -11.07 12.95
CA GLN A 20 16.04 -11.03 12.74
C GLN A 20 15.40 -9.81 13.40
N LYS A 21 15.79 -9.49 14.65
CA LYS A 21 15.28 -8.30 15.36
C LYS A 21 15.61 -7.01 14.62
N THR A 22 16.86 -6.85 14.20
CA THR A 22 17.30 -5.68 13.43
C THR A 22 16.56 -5.59 12.10
N LYS A 23 16.49 -6.70 11.33
CA LYS A 23 15.76 -6.74 10.06
C LYS A 23 14.29 -6.33 10.21
N LYS A 24 13.60 -6.84 11.24
CA LYS A 24 12.20 -6.49 11.53
C LYS A 24 12.06 -5.00 11.85
N ALA A 25 12.94 -4.44 12.66
CA ALA A 25 12.91 -3.02 13.01
C ALA A 25 13.09 -2.13 11.78
N TRP A 26 14.10 -2.41 10.94
CA TRP A 26 14.34 -1.67 9.70
C TRP A 26 13.19 -1.78 8.70
N TYR A 27 12.65 -2.99 8.50
CA TYR A 27 11.53 -3.20 7.59
C TYR A 27 10.27 -2.44 8.05
N ASN A 28 9.97 -2.48 9.35
CA ASN A 28 8.78 -1.83 9.91
C ASN A 28 8.94 -0.32 10.14
N GLN A 29 10.15 0.23 10.08
CA GLN A 29 10.44 1.63 10.45
C GLN A 29 9.56 2.65 9.70
N HIS A 30 9.24 2.37 8.44
CA HIS A 30 8.43 3.25 7.59
C HIS A 30 7.04 2.67 7.29
N ALA A 31 6.66 1.58 7.96
CA ALA A 31 5.34 0.99 7.80
C ALA A 31 4.30 1.95 8.38
N ARG A 32 3.33 2.35 7.56
CA ARG A 32 2.23 3.21 7.97
C ARG A 32 0.99 2.38 8.19
N HIS A 33 0.26 2.68 9.27
CA HIS A 33 -1.08 2.13 9.46
C HIS A 33 -2.01 2.70 8.39
N ARG A 34 -2.72 1.82 7.68
CA ARG A 34 -3.69 2.16 6.64
C ARG A 34 -4.96 1.39 6.92
N GLU A 35 -6.06 2.11 7.05
CA GLU A 35 -7.37 1.50 7.24
C GLU A 35 -8.34 1.99 6.17
N PHE A 36 -9.19 1.08 5.73
CA PHE A 36 -10.24 1.37 4.76
C PHE A 36 -11.58 0.95 5.35
N GLN A 37 -12.60 1.77 5.09
CA GLN A 37 -13.96 1.47 5.52
C GLN A 37 -14.71 0.67 4.45
N VAL A 38 -15.70 -0.10 4.89
CA VAL A 38 -16.62 -0.79 3.97
C VAL A 38 -17.36 0.25 3.12
N GLY A 39 -17.42 0.02 1.81
CA GLY A 39 -18.00 0.95 0.84
C GLY A 39 -17.03 2.01 0.31
N GLN A 40 -15.85 2.18 0.90
CA GLN A 40 -14.85 3.14 0.42
C GLN A 40 -14.30 2.74 -0.95
N LYS A 41 -14.10 3.74 -1.82
CA LYS A 41 -13.46 3.57 -3.13
C LYS A 41 -11.94 3.49 -2.97
N VAL A 42 -11.32 2.48 -3.57
CA VAL A 42 -9.89 2.21 -3.52
C VAL A 42 -9.35 1.83 -4.89
N LEU A 43 -8.10 2.21 -5.15
CA LEU A 43 -7.29 1.75 -6.27
C LEU A 43 -6.62 0.43 -5.91
N LEU A 44 -6.57 -0.48 -6.88
CA LEU A 44 -5.90 -1.77 -6.77
C LEU A 44 -4.64 -1.80 -7.63
N LEU A 45 -3.53 -2.26 -7.07
CA LEU A 45 -2.29 -2.48 -7.81
C LEU A 45 -2.33 -3.86 -8.49
N LEU A 46 -2.45 -3.88 -9.81
CA LEU A 46 -2.57 -5.11 -10.59
C LEU A 46 -1.52 -5.16 -11.72
N PRO A 47 -0.96 -6.34 -12.02
CA PRO A 47 -0.06 -6.52 -13.14
C PRO A 47 -0.79 -6.27 -14.46
N THR A 48 -0.07 -5.71 -15.43
CA THR A 48 -0.59 -5.45 -16.77
C THR A 48 -0.42 -6.69 -17.64
N PHE A 49 -1.40 -6.98 -18.50
CA PHE A 49 -1.35 -8.15 -19.39
C PHE A 49 -0.19 -8.08 -20.40
N THR A 50 0.22 -6.87 -20.80
CA THR A 50 1.28 -6.64 -21.79
C THR A 50 2.68 -6.83 -21.21
N HIS A 51 2.89 -6.48 -19.94
CA HIS A 51 4.21 -6.55 -19.28
C HIS A 51 4.08 -7.13 -17.87
N LYS A 52 4.53 -8.38 -17.70
CA LYS A 52 4.43 -9.13 -16.43
C LYS A 52 5.14 -8.46 -15.24
N LEU A 53 6.13 -7.61 -15.51
CA LEU A 53 6.90 -6.89 -14.49
C LEU A 53 6.30 -5.52 -14.14
N LEU A 54 5.31 -5.04 -14.90
CA LEU A 54 4.69 -3.74 -14.67
C LEU A 54 3.32 -3.92 -14.03
N ALA A 55 3.18 -3.35 -12.83
CA ALA A 55 1.91 -3.24 -12.14
C ALA A 55 1.41 -1.80 -12.16
N ASN A 56 0.14 -1.61 -12.47
CA ASN A 56 -0.52 -0.31 -12.55
C ASN A 56 -1.63 -0.20 -11.51
N TRP A 57 -1.89 1.01 -11.05
CA TRP A 57 -3.05 1.32 -10.23
C TRP A 57 -4.29 1.35 -11.12
N GLN A 58 -5.25 0.48 -10.83
CA GLN A 58 -6.47 0.30 -11.62
C GLN A 58 -7.70 0.59 -10.77
N GLY A 59 -8.69 1.22 -11.43
CA GLY A 59 -10.09 1.40 -11.00
C GLY A 59 -10.32 2.18 -9.70
N PRO A 60 -11.49 2.80 -9.52
CA PRO A 60 -12.10 2.89 -8.21
C PRO A 60 -12.91 1.61 -7.95
N PHE A 61 -12.37 0.71 -7.15
CA PHE A 61 -13.08 -0.48 -6.66
C PHE A 61 -13.63 -0.23 -5.26
N LYS A 62 -14.69 -0.95 -4.87
CA LYS A 62 -15.29 -0.80 -3.54
C LYS A 62 -14.82 -1.88 -2.58
N VAL A 63 -14.44 -1.47 -1.37
CA VAL A 63 -14.18 -2.41 -0.27
C VAL A 63 -15.51 -3.01 0.19
N VAL A 64 -15.61 -4.34 0.18
CA VAL A 64 -16.81 -5.09 0.58
C VAL A 64 -16.77 -5.39 2.07
N ARG A 65 -15.62 -5.82 2.59
CA ARG A 65 -15.41 -6.01 4.03
C ARG A 65 -13.92 -6.08 4.38
N LYS A 66 -13.62 -5.84 5.65
CA LYS A 66 -12.31 -6.11 6.25
C LYS A 66 -12.32 -7.54 6.78
N VAL A 67 -11.47 -8.41 6.23
CA VAL A 67 -11.37 -9.83 6.62
C VAL A 67 -10.42 -9.96 7.81
N GLU A 68 -9.29 -9.25 7.74
CA GLU A 68 -8.26 -9.21 8.79
C GLU A 68 -7.70 -7.79 8.90
N PRO A 69 -6.86 -7.47 9.90
CA PRO A 69 -6.28 -6.13 10.05
C PRO A 69 -5.60 -5.58 8.80
N VAL A 70 -4.96 -6.44 8.00
CA VAL A 70 -4.20 -6.08 6.79
C VAL A 70 -4.79 -6.65 5.49
N THR A 71 -5.95 -7.30 5.57
CA THR A 71 -6.53 -8.07 4.46
C THR A 71 -7.98 -7.65 4.22
N TYR A 72 -8.27 -7.19 3.01
CA TYR A 72 -9.58 -6.64 2.63
C TYR A 72 -10.16 -7.40 1.45
N GLU A 73 -11.47 -7.57 1.45
CA GLU A 73 -12.23 -8.07 0.32
C GLU A 73 -12.72 -6.89 -0.52
N VAL A 74 -12.44 -6.91 -1.82
CA VAL A 74 -12.74 -5.83 -2.77
C VAL A 74 -13.56 -6.38 -3.92
N SER A 75 -14.56 -5.62 -4.37
CA SER A 75 -15.39 -5.97 -5.53
C SER A 75 -14.57 -5.84 -6.82
N HIS A 76 -14.46 -6.91 -7.60
CA HIS A 76 -13.58 -6.96 -8.79
C HIS A 76 -14.23 -7.75 -9.93
N SER A 77 -15.28 -7.18 -10.55
CA SER A 77 -16.09 -7.86 -11.57
C SER A 77 -15.32 -8.32 -12.82
N ASP A 78 -14.18 -7.70 -13.13
CA ASP A 78 -13.45 -7.92 -14.39
C ASP A 78 -12.79 -9.30 -14.52
N LYS A 79 -12.63 -10.06 -13.43
CA LYS A 79 -11.95 -11.39 -13.46
C LYS A 79 -12.90 -12.57 -13.22
N GLY A 80 -14.20 -12.40 -13.46
CA GLY A 80 -15.20 -13.46 -13.34
C GLY A 80 -15.58 -13.84 -11.90
N LYS A 81 -14.90 -13.29 -10.89
CA LYS A 81 -15.32 -13.36 -9.47
C LYS A 81 -15.85 -12.01 -9.04
N ALA A 82 -17.02 -11.97 -8.40
CA ALA A 82 -17.61 -10.73 -7.93
C ALA A 82 -16.72 -9.99 -6.90
N THR A 83 -15.99 -10.75 -6.08
CA THR A 83 -15.10 -10.23 -5.03
C THR A 83 -13.79 -11.03 -4.96
N GLN A 84 -12.73 -10.35 -4.51
CA GLN A 84 -11.41 -10.96 -4.31
C GLN A 84 -10.71 -10.32 -3.10
N ILE A 85 -9.89 -11.12 -2.42
CA ILE A 85 -9.15 -10.72 -1.23
C ILE A 85 -7.77 -10.15 -1.61
N TYR A 86 -7.42 -9.01 -1.05
CA TYR A 86 -6.15 -8.31 -1.26
C TYR A 86 -5.54 -7.83 0.06
N HIS A 87 -4.20 -7.80 0.09
CA HIS A 87 -3.45 -7.18 1.18
C HIS A 87 -3.46 -5.65 1.06
N VAL A 88 -3.47 -4.94 2.19
CA VAL A 88 -3.53 -3.46 2.29
C VAL A 88 -2.45 -2.74 1.46
N ASN A 89 -1.31 -3.39 1.23
CA ASN A 89 -0.21 -2.85 0.40
C ASN A 89 -0.60 -2.68 -1.08
N LEU A 90 -1.54 -3.49 -1.56
CA LEU A 90 -2.06 -3.43 -2.93
C LEU A 90 -3.21 -2.42 -3.07
N LEU A 91 -3.58 -1.76 -1.98
CA LEU A 91 -4.71 -0.83 -1.92
C LEU A 91 -4.21 0.59 -1.70
N LYS A 92 -4.87 1.53 -2.37
CA LYS A 92 -4.67 2.97 -2.20
C LYS A 92 -6.02 3.66 -2.19
N GLU A 93 -6.17 4.68 -1.36
CA GLU A 93 -7.40 5.46 -1.32
C GLU A 93 -7.66 6.15 -2.67
N TRP A 94 -8.90 6.06 -3.16
CA TRP A 94 -9.35 6.85 -4.30
C TRP A 94 -9.77 8.24 -3.83
N LYS A 95 -9.05 9.27 -4.29
CA LYS A 95 -9.42 10.67 -4.06
C LYS A 95 -10.07 11.22 -5.32
N GLU A 96 -11.34 11.54 -5.22
CA GLU A 96 -12.07 12.22 -6.29
C GLU A 96 -11.48 13.64 -6.43
N ARG A 97 -11.09 14.02 -7.65
CA ARG A 97 -10.63 15.37 -7.91
C ARG A 97 -11.86 16.28 -7.88
N SER A 98 -12.06 16.99 -6.78
CA SER A 98 -13.09 18.02 -6.67
C SER A 98 -12.76 19.14 -7.65
N VAL A 99 -13.70 19.49 -8.52
CA VAL A 99 -13.53 20.53 -9.55
C VAL A 99 -13.27 21.91 -8.92
N GLU A 100 -13.56 22.08 -7.62
CA GLU A 100 -13.28 23.31 -6.87
C GLU A 100 -11.78 23.66 -6.76
N SER A 101 -10.85 22.71 -6.88
CA SER A 101 -9.41 23.01 -6.71
C SER A 101 -8.75 23.67 -7.93
N ILE A 102 -9.46 23.75 -9.06
CA ILE A 102 -8.96 24.42 -10.27
C ILE A 102 -9.30 25.92 -10.24
N ALA A 103 -10.38 26.31 -9.54
CA ALA A 103 -10.84 27.69 -9.49
C ALA A 103 -10.04 28.60 -8.52
N SER A 104 -9.20 28.04 -7.65
CA SER A 104 -8.42 28.82 -6.68
C SER A 104 -7.06 29.33 -7.18
N GLU A 105 -6.67 29.06 -8.44
CA GLU A 105 -5.39 29.49 -9.02
C GLU A 105 -5.47 30.66 -10.01
N GLU A 106 -6.65 31.21 -10.31
CA GLU A 106 -6.74 32.48 -11.04
C GLU A 106 -6.76 33.67 -10.07
N LYS A 107 -5.59 34.06 -9.57
CA LYS A 107 -5.42 35.38 -8.96
C LYS A 107 -5.55 36.44 -10.06
N PRO A 108 -6.43 37.45 -9.94
CA PRO A 108 -6.52 38.50 -10.95
C PRO A 108 -5.24 39.34 -10.91
N VAL A 109 -4.52 39.37 -12.03
CA VAL A 109 -3.42 40.31 -12.25
C VAL A 109 -4.02 41.71 -12.26
N LYS A 110 -3.78 42.49 -11.20
CA LYS A 110 -4.17 43.90 -11.16
C LYS A 110 -3.48 44.63 -12.31
N ALA A 111 -4.26 45.06 -13.30
CA ALA A 111 -3.82 45.97 -14.33
C ALA A 111 -3.52 47.33 -13.68
N THR A 112 -2.25 47.66 -13.52
CA THR A 112 -1.82 49.02 -13.19
C THR A 112 -1.54 49.75 -14.50
N LEU A 113 -2.52 50.51 -14.98
CA LEU A 113 -2.32 51.57 -15.97
C LEU A 113 -1.46 52.67 -15.32
N LYS A 114 -0.23 52.85 -15.80
CA LYS A 114 0.55 54.08 -15.58
C LYS A 114 0.08 55.11 -16.59
N VAL A 115 -0.45 56.22 -16.09
CA VAL A 115 -0.48 57.53 -16.77
C VAL A 115 0.81 58.25 -16.43
#